data_AF-A0A948R9M5-F1
#
_entry.id   AF-A0A948R9M5-F1
#
_cell.length_a   1.000
_cell.length_b   1.000
_cell.length_c   1.000
_cell.angle_alpha   90.00
_cell.angle_beta   90.00
_cell.angle_gamma   90.00
#
_symmetry.space_group_name_H-M   'P 1'
#
loop_
_entity.id
_entity.type
_entity.pdbx_description
1 polymer ?
#
loop_
_entity_poly.entity_id
_entity_poly.type
_entity_poly.pdbx_seq_one_letter_code
_entity_poly.pdbx_strand_id
1 'polypeptide(L)' 'MLDRDSIEEFLESELGYAEMGIPSDISKGDLVDAFFNYIETEYYEWLRENYMAFFNDGDPDWDWIREQIGSYEE' A
#
# COMPACT_ATOMS: atom_id res chain seq x y z
N MET A 1 4.81 -5.77 -4.58
CA MET A 1 3.45 -6.19 -4.15
C MET A 1 2.53 -5.19 -4.79
N LEU A 2 1.41 -5.60 -5.38
CA LEU A 2 0.76 -4.93 -6.52
C LEU A 2 1.44 -5.27 -7.84
N ASP A 3 0.60 -5.57 -8.82
CA ASP A 3 0.98 -5.86 -10.19
C ASP A 3 0.73 -4.61 -11.03
N ARG A 4 1.69 -4.27 -11.89
CA ARG A 4 1.66 -3.01 -12.64
C ARG A 4 0.45 -2.96 -13.58
N ASP A 5 0.10 -4.09 -14.20
CA ASP A 5 -1.03 -4.18 -15.12
C ASP A 5 -2.34 -3.98 -14.35
N SER A 6 -2.45 -4.55 -13.15
CA SER A 6 -3.60 -4.33 -12.25
C SER A 6 -3.76 -2.86 -11.83
N ILE A 7 -2.65 -2.13 -11.63
CA ILE A 7 -2.68 -0.69 -11.33
C ILE A 7 -3.08 0.14 -12.57
N GLU A 8 -2.61 -0.26 -13.74
CA GLU A 8 -2.98 0.36 -15.01
C GLU A 8 -4.48 0.23 -15.29
N GLU A 9 -5.03 -0.98 -15.15
CA GLU A 9 -6.47 -1.23 -15.29
C GLU A 9 -7.30 -0.45 -14.26
N PHE A 10 -6.84 -0.40 -13.01
CA PHE A 10 -7.49 0.38 -11.95
C PHE A 10 -7.52 1.88 -12.30
N LEU A 11 -6.39 2.45 -12.71
CA LEU A 11 -6.32 3.87 -13.07
C LEU A 11 -7.18 4.20 -14.28
N GLU A 12 -7.20 3.36 -15.31
CA GLU A 12 -8.10 3.56 -16.46
C GLU A 12 -9.57 3.57 -16.06
N SER A 13 -9.96 2.61 -15.21
CA SER A 13 -11.33 2.50 -14.70
C SER A 13 -11.72 3.77 -13.93
N GLU A 14 -10.92 4.17 -12.94
CA GLU A 14 -11.25 5.30 -12.06
C GLU A 14 -11.19 6.65 -12.80
N LEU A 15 -10.21 6.86 -13.67
CA LEU A 15 -10.14 8.07 -14.51
C LEU A 15 -11.33 8.15 -15.46
N GLY A 16 -11.77 7.01 -16.01
CA GLY A 16 -12.97 6.91 -16.83
C GLY A 16 -14.24 7.27 -16.07
N TYR A 17 -14.43 6.71 -14.86
CA TYR A 17 -15.57 7.03 -14.00
C TYR A 17 -15.58 8.50 -13.55
N ALA A 18 -14.40 9.09 -13.31
CA ALA A 18 -14.25 10.49 -12.93
C ALA A 18 -14.33 11.47 -14.11
N GLU A 19 -14.52 10.98 -15.34
CA GLU A 19 -14.43 11.76 -16.59
C GLU A 19 -13.13 12.59 -16.69
N MET A 20 -12.04 12.07 -16.11
CA MET A 20 -10.76 12.75 -16.03
C MET A 20 -9.83 12.30 -17.15
N GLY A 21 -9.49 13.23 -18.06
CA GLY A 21 -8.50 12.99 -19.10
C GLY A 21 -7.06 13.13 -18.59
N ILE A 22 -6.16 12.31 -19.11
CA ILE A 22 -4.72 12.47 -18.87
C ILE A 22 -4.21 13.66 -19.73
N PRO A 23 -3.51 14.64 -19.14
CA PRO A 23 -2.89 15.73 -19.90
C PRO A 23 -1.97 15.22 -21.01
N SER A 24 -1.94 15.91 -22.15
CA SER A 24 -1.23 15.43 -23.36
C SER A 24 0.29 15.37 -23.22
N ASP A 25 0.84 16.09 -22.25
CA ASP A 25 2.27 16.11 -21.90
C ASP A 25 2.66 14.97 -20.94
N ILE A 26 1.70 14.23 -20.41
CA ILE A 26 1.92 13.09 -19.51
C ILE A 26 1.58 11.80 -20.26
N SER A 27 2.54 10.88 -20.33
CA SER A 27 2.24 9.55 -20.84
C SER A 27 1.51 8.72 -19.79
N LYS A 28 0.59 7.86 -20.23
CA LYS A 28 -0.11 6.92 -19.35
C LYS A 28 0.87 6.03 -18.57
N GLY A 29 1.96 5.60 -19.22
CA GLY A 29 3.00 4.79 -18.58
C GLY A 29 3.67 5.52 -17.42
N ASP A 30 4.05 6.79 -17.62
CA ASP A 30 4.66 7.60 -16.56
C ASP A 30 3.71 7.84 -15.39
N LEU A 31 2.41 8.02 -15.67
CA LEU A 31 1.38 8.15 -14.63
C LEU A 31 1.24 6.86 -13.81
N VAL A 32 1.17 5.71 -14.48
CA VAL A 32 1.10 4.39 -13.84
C VAL A 32 2.32 4.16 -12.95
N ASP A 33 3.52 4.43 -13.48
CA ASP A 33 4.77 4.25 -12.73
C ASP A 33 4.86 5.19 -11.53
N ALA A 34 4.45 6.46 -11.70
CA ALA A 34 4.41 7.42 -10.60
C ALA A 34 3.45 6.98 -9.49
N PHE A 35 2.24 6.55 -9.86
CA PHE A 35 1.23 6.10 -8.89
C PHE A 35 1.62 4.78 -8.22
N PHE A 36 2.19 3.84 -8.97
CA PHE A 36 2.72 2.58 -8.43
C PHE A 36 3.78 2.85 -7.36
N ASN A 37 4.77 3.70 -7.68
CA ASN A 37 5.83 4.06 -6.74
C ASN A 37 5.29 4.78 -5.50
N TYR A 38 4.28 5.64 -5.67
CA TYR A 38 3.60 6.30 -4.56
C TYR A 38 2.99 5.25 -3.62
N ILE A 39 2.15 4.34 -4.13
CA ILE A 39 1.50 3.32 -3.30
C ILE A 39 2.53 2.39 -2.64
N GLU A 40 3.53 1.91 -3.38
CA GLU A 40 4.56 1.04 -2.79
C GLU A 40 5.28 1.75 -1.64
N THR A 41 5.63 3.03 -1.79
CA THR A 41 6.30 3.81 -0.75
C THR A 41 5.41 3.94 0.50
N GLU A 42 4.17 4.40 0.33
CA GLU A 42 3.21 4.54 1.43
C GLU A 42 2.96 3.19 2.13
N TYR A 43 2.87 2.11 1.36
CA TYR A 43 2.68 0.77 1.90
C TYR A 43 3.87 0.32 2.77
N TYR A 44 5.10 0.55 2.31
CA TYR A 44 6.29 0.21 3.10
C TYR A 44 6.43 1.08 4.34
N GLU A 45 6.09 2.37 4.25
CA GLU A 45 6.09 3.26 5.41
C GLU A 45 5.04 2.83 6.44
N TRP A 46 3.81 2.56 6.02
CA TRP A 46 2.76 2.03 6.88
C TRP A 46 3.17 0.71 7.55
N LEU A 47 3.75 -0.22 6.80
CA LEU A 47 4.28 -1.46 7.37
C LEU A 47 5.35 -1.21 8.42
N ARG A 48 6.26 -0.25 8.15
CA ARG A 48 7.36 0.08 9.06
C ARG A 48 6.84 0.67 10.36
N GLU A 49 5.90 1.59 10.30
CA GLU A 49 5.27 2.19 11.48
C GLU A 49 4.56 1.13 12.32
N ASN A 50 3.78 0.25 11.68
CA ASN A 50 3.10 -0.84 12.38
C ASN A 50 4.07 -1.87 12.95
N TYR A 51 5.18 -2.15 12.27
CA TYR A 51 6.25 -2.98 12.81
C TYR A 51 6.82 -2.35 14.08
N MET A 52 7.17 -1.06 14.05
CA MET A 52 7.69 -0.36 15.23
C MET A 52 6.67 -0.38 16.37
N ALA A 53 5.40 -0.14 16.09
CA ALA A 53 4.34 -0.18 17.09
C ALA A 53 4.15 -1.59 17.68
N PHE A 54 4.09 -2.62 16.84
CA PHE A 54 3.86 -4.00 17.25
C PHE A 54 5.03 -4.57 18.07
N PHE A 55 6.26 -4.24 17.69
CA PHE A 55 7.47 -4.69 18.37
C PHE A 55 8.01 -3.68 19.39
N ASN A 56 7.16 -2.75 19.84
CA ASN A 56 7.46 -1.76 20.88
C ASN A 56 8.83 -1.08 20.69
N ASP A 57 9.02 -0.47 19.52
CA ASP A 57 10.23 0.25 19.09
C ASP A 57 11.53 -0.58 19.22
N GLY A 58 11.44 -1.90 19.05
CA GLY A 58 12.59 -2.81 19.13
C GLY A 58 12.81 -3.41 20.51
N ASP A 59 11.89 -3.23 21.46
CA ASP A 59 11.83 -3.96 22.74
C ASP A 59 10.53 -4.76 22.85
N PRO A 60 10.41 -5.90 22.14
CA PRO A 60 9.14 -6.58 21.99
C PRO A 60 8.63 -7.19 23.31
N ASP A 61 7.36 -6.93 23.62
CA ASP A 61 6.64 -7.67 24.64
C ASP A 61 6.16 -9.02 24.08
N TRP A 62 6.98 -10.04 24.25
CA TRP A 62 6.68 -11.37 23.73
C TRP A 62 5.51 -12.06 24.45
N ASP A 63 5.20 -11.68 25.68
CA ASP A 63 4.05 -12.24 26.38
C ASP A 63 2.76 -11.66 25.80
N TRP A 64 2.70 -10.34 25.60
CA TRP A 64 1.61 -9.70 24.87
C TRP A 64 1.45 -10.24 23.44
N ILE A 65 2.55 -10.42 22.69
CA ILE A 65 2.50 -10.99 21.35
C ILE A 65 1.95 -12.43 21.37
N ARG A 66 2.33 -13.26 22.35
CA ARG A 66 1.77 -14.62 22.50
C ARG A 66 0.28 -14.60 22.80
N GLU A 67 -0.21 -13.63 23.58
CA GLU A 67 -1.64 -13.42 23.80
C GLU A 67 -2.37 -13.10 22.49
N GLN A 68 -1.80 -12.21 21.65
CA GLN A 68 -2.40 -11.87 20.34
C GLN A 68 -2.44 -13.07 19.39
N ILE A 69 -1.45 -13.97 19.45
CA ILE A 69 -1.44 -15.20 18.65
C ILE A 69 -2.51 -16.19 19.14
N GLY A 70 -2.69 -16.29 20.46
CA GLY A 70 -3.66 -17.19 21.09
C GLY A 70 -5.11 -16.68 21.13
N SER A 71 -5.37 -15.42 20.78
CA SER A 71 -6.70 -14.80 20.86
C SER A 71 -7.58 -14.96 19.60
N TYR A 72 -7.14 -15.74 18.60
CA TYR A 72 -7.92 -16.03 17.38
C TYR A 72 -8.69 -17.37 17.42
N GLU A 73 -8.73 -18.06 18.57
CA GLU A 73 -9.64 -19.20 18.78
C GLU A 73 -10.95 -18.72 19.44
N GLU A 74 -11.84 -18.10 18.67
CA GLU A 74 -13.31 -18.08 18.89
C GLU A 74 -14.06 -18.00 17.55
#